data_AF-A0A0Q5J1F0-F1
#
_entry.id   AF-A0A0Q5J1F0-F1
#
_cell.length_a   1.000
_cell.length_b   1.000
_cell.length_c   1.000
_cell.angle_alpha   90.00
_cell.angle_beta   90.00
_cell.angle_gamma   90.00
#
_symmetry.space_group_name_H-M   'P 1'
#
loop_
_entity.id
_entity.type
_entity.pdbx_description
1 polymer ?
#
loop_
_entity_poly.entity_id
_entity_poly.type
_entity_poly.pdbx_seq_one_letter_code
_entity_poly.pdbx_strand_id
1 'polypeptide(L)'
;MANFQTVLDEPTRDIAAAISAHLVAVALYGDGALDEAKNRVELSVSIGREIEDERGLAFTLSTLGRVELALSNRTGSVEAARRAITALDEATKYAENYDVLGRTLQYLAEAQLKIGHGEDAQRLGYEAIEISQYGERAVEARTAAALIERELGNESSYQALLSDAEEIAARDGVGGRSLAKLLNMEASSRRRSGDMSGALALAKRSLALGRRLNDRRHVAHAAHTLAAITIDLLPVSSDIPADLDEARKLLEESRTALVRLRDARGIQLVDASLRRLSSAAALAEFTTDES
;
A
#
# COMPACT_ATOMS: atom_id res chain seq x y z
N MET A 1 -23.52 1.30 0.56
CA MET A 1 -23.48 2.75 0.85
C MET A 1 -24.86 3.31 1.19
N ALA A 2 -25.92 3.05 0.40
CA ALA A 2 -27.26 3.63 0.63
C ALA A 2 -27.76 3.51 2.09
N ASN A 3 -27.73 2.31 2.68
CA ASN A 3 -28.20 2.10 4.06
C ASN A 3 -27.40 2.86 5.12
N PHE A 4 -26.08 3.02 4.94
CA PHE A 4 -25.25 3.79 5.88
C PHE A 4 -25.48 5.29 5.73
N GLN A 5 -25.76 5.76 4.51
CA GLN A 5 -26.08 7.17 4.29
C GLN A 5 -27.42 7.52 4.93
N THR A 6 -28.42 6.64 4.86
CA THR A 6 -29.70 6.82 5.56
C THR A 6 -29.53 7.01 7.06
N VAL A 7 -28.67 6.21 7.72
CA VAL A 7 -28.37 6.38 9.15
C VAL A 7 -27.70 7.73 9.41
N LEU A 8 -26.82 8.20 8.52
CA LEU A 8 -26.12 9.48 8.65
C LEU A 8 -26.99 10.70 8.29
N ASP A 9 -28.11 10.49 7.60
CA ASP A 9 -29.08 11.53 7.29
C ASP A 9 -30.00 11.81 8.50
N GLU A 10 -30.07 10.87 9.46
CA GLU A 10 -30.71 11.09 10.75
C GLU A 10 -29.72 11.78 11.72
N PRO A 11 -30.16 12.78 12.51
CA PRO A 11 -29.28 13.53 13.40
C PRO A 11 -28.97 12.78 14.71
N THR A 12 -28.73 11.46 14.64
CA THR A 12 -28.38 10.65 15.81
C THR A 12 -26.86 10.67 16.05
N ARG A 13 -26.46 10.62 17.33
CA ARG A 13 -25.06 10.55 17.76
C ARG A 13 -24.88 9.33 18.65
N ASP A 14 -25.14 8.18 18.05
CA ASP A 14 -25.09 6.87 18.70
C ASP A 14 -24.03 5.96 18.03
N ILE A 15 -23.93 4.73 18.54
CA ILE A 15 -22.97 3.74 18.01
C ILE A 15 -23.24 3.39 16.54
N ALA A 16 -24.49 3.41 16.08
CA ALA A 16 -24.83 3.09 14.70
C ALA A 16 -24.38 4.20 13.75
N ALA A 17 -24.54 5.46 14.15
CA ALA A 17 -24.03 6.63 13.43
C ALA A 17 -22.49 6.63 13.37
N ALA A 18 -21.82 6.32 14.48
CA ALA A 18 -20.36 6.19 14.52
C ALA A 18 -19.85 5.11 13.55
N ILE A 19 -20.39 3.88 13.65
CA ILE A 19 -20.02 2.78 12.76
C ILE A 19 -20.32 3.12 11.29
N SER A 20 -21.47 3.74 11.01
CA SER A 20 -21.85 4.12 9.64
C SER A 20 -20.88 5.15 9.06
N ALA A 21 -20.52 6.17 9.85
CA ALA A 21 -19.53 7.17 9.45
C ALA A 21 -18.16 6.53 9.17
N HIS A 22 -17.71 5.62 10.04
CA HIS A 22 -16.46 4.87 9.85
C HIS A 22 -16.46 4.03 8.56
N LEU A 23 -17.51 3.23 8.33
CA LEU A 23 -17.58 2.35 7.16
C LEU A 23 -17.67 3.13 5.84
N VAL A 24 -18.38 4.27 5.84
CA VAL A 24 -18.39 5.17 4.68
C VAL A 24 -17.00 5.76 4.45
N ALA A 25 -16.29 6.17 5.51
CA ALA A 25 -14.92 6.65 5.40
C ALA A 25 -13.97 5.59 4.81
N VAL A 26 -14.08 4.33 5.24
CA VAL A 26 -13.28 3.21 4.70
C VAL A 26 -13.55 3.01 3.21
N ALA A 27 -14.81 3.08 2.79
CA ALA A 27 -15.17 2.97 1.37
C ALA A 27 -14.62 4.14 0.54
N LEU A 28 -14.80 5.38 1.00
CA LEU A 28 -14.25 6.57 0.35
C LEU A 28 -12.71 6.53 0.26
N TYR A 29 -12.04 6.06 1.32
CA TYR A 29 -10.60 5.83 1.32
C TYR A 29 -10.16 4.79 0.28
N GLY A 30 -10.95 3.72 0.10
CA GLY A 30 -10.74 2.71 -0.94
C GLY A 30 -10.83 3.30 -2.36
N ASP A 31 -11.75 4.24 -2.56
CA ASP A 31 -11.94 4.95 -3.83
C ASP A 31 -10.99 6.14 -4.03
N GLY A 32 -10.13 6.45 -3.04
CA GLY A 32 -9.19 7.57 -3.11
C GLY A 32 -9.81 8.96 -2.90
N ALA A 33 -11.07 9.01 -2.47
CA ALA A 33 -11.77 10.22 -2.05
C ALA A 33 -11.33 10.63 -0.62
N LEU A 34 -10.05 11.00 -0.49
CA LEU A 34 -9.38 11.15 0.81
C LEU A 34 -9.94 12.30 1.67
N ASP A 35 -10.37 13.40 1.05
CA ASP A 35 -10.90 14.55 1.79
C ASP A 35 -12.30 14.23 2.33
N GLU A 36 -13.13 13.56 1.52
CA GLU A 36 -14.44 13.07 1.94
C GLU A 36 -14.30 11.96 3.00
N ALA A 37 -13.33 11.05 2.83
CA ALA A 37 -13.02 10.02 3.82
C ALA A 37 -12.62 10.63 5.16
N LYS A 38 -11.78 11.69 5.13
CA LYS A 38 -11.35 12.42 6.31
C LYS A 38 -12.55 12.98 7.07
N ASN A 39 -13.43 13.71 6.40
CA ASN A 39 -14.61 14.30 7.03
C ASN A 39 -15.49 13.23 7.72
N ARG A 40 -15.65 12.07 7.08
CA ARG A 40 -16.47 10.97 7.61
C ARG A 40 -15.82 10.27 8.80
N VAL A 41 -14.51 10.04 8.77
CA VAL A 41 -13.83 9.42 9.92
C VAL A 41 -13.68 10.40 11.09
N GLU A 42 -13.53 11.71 10.85
CA GLU A 42 -13.57 12.73 11.89
C GLU A 42 -14.95 12.80 12.57
N LEU A 43 -16.04 12.69 11.80
CA LEU A 43 -17.39 12.56 12.37
C LEU A 43 -17.50 11.32 13.25
N SER A 44 -16.98 10.17 12.79
CA SER A 44 -16.99 8.94 13.57
C SER A 44 -16.20 9.06 14.88
N VAL A 45 -15.03 9.70 14.86
CA VAL A 45 -14.22 9.96 16.06
C VAL A 45 -14.97 10.88 17.02
N SER A 46 -15.60 11.94 16.50
CA SER A 46 -16.38 12.88 17.30
C SER A 46 -17.55 12.20 18.02
N ILE A 47 -18.31 11.35 17.32
CA ILE A 47 -19.40 10.60 17.95
C ILE A 47 -18.84 9.58 18.95
N GLY A 48 -17.79 8.84 18.58
CA GLY A 48 -17.15 7.84 19.45
C GLY A 48 -16.68 8.42 20.78
N ARG A 49 -16.17 9.66 20.78
CA ARG A 49 -15.80 10.38 22.01
C ARG A 49 -17.00 10.73 22.88
N GLU A 50 -18.13 11.13 22.28
CA GLU A 50 -19.33 11.50 23.04
C GLU A 50 -20.03 10.30 23.68
N ILE A 51 -20.00 9.15 23.02
CA ILE A 51 -20.57 7.91 23.54
C ILE A 51 -19.56 7.07 24.33
N GLU A 52 -18.34 7.59 24.52
CA GLU A 52 -17.23 6.93 25.23
C GLU A 52 -16.91 5.52 24.70
N ASP A 53 -17.02 5.31 23.38
CA ASP A 53 -16.73 4.03 22.73
C ASP A 53 -15.22 3.88 22.47
N GLU A 54 -14.48 3.49 23.51
CA GLU A 54 -13.02 3.27 23.43
C GLU A 54 -12.64 2.26 22.34
N ARG A 55 -13.42 1.19 22.19
CA ARG A 55 -13.17 0.18 21.16
C ARG A 55 -13.34 0.79 19.78
N GLY A 56 -14.44 1.49 19.53
CA GLY A 56 -14.68 2.21 18.29
C GLY A 56 -13.57 3.19 17.99
N LEU A 57 -13.15 3.97 18.99
CA LEU A 57 -12.07 4.94 18.88
C LEU A 57 -10.74 4.31 18.43
N ALA A 58 -10.36 3.14 18.96
CA ALA A 58 -9.16 2.42 18.52
C ALA A 58 -9.15 2.18 16.99
N PHE A 59 -10.28 1.75 16.42
CA PHE A 59 -10.40 1.48 14.98
C PHE A 59 -10.54 2.75 14.14
N THR A 60 -11.31 3.73 14.61
CA THR A 60 -11.62 4.95 13.86
C THR A 60 -10.42 5.88 13.82
N LEU A 61 -9.69 6.04 14.93
CA LEU A 61 -8.46 6.83 14.99
C LEU A 61 -7.34 6.19 14.15
N SER A 62 -7.21 4.86 14.18
CA SER A 62 -6.30 4.13 13.28
C SER A 62 -6.64 4.40 11.81
N THR A 63 -7.93 4.48 11.48
CA THR A 63 -8.39 4.83 10.12
C THR A 63 -8.12 6.28 9.77
N LEU A 64 -8.35 7.23 10.68
CA LEU A 64 -8.03 8.65 10.49
C LEU A 64 -6.53 8.83 10.22
N GLY A 65 -5.68 8.16 11.00
CA GLY A 65 -4.24 8.11 10.79
C GLY A 65 -3.86 7.69 9.38
N ARG A 66 -4.46 6.61 8.87
CA ARG A 66 -4.23 6.11 7.50
C ARG A 66 -4.70 7.08 6.43
N VAL A 67 -5.82 7.78 6.65
CA VAL A 67 -6.34 8.81 5.73
C VAL A 67 -5.37 9.99 5.67
N GLU A 68 -4.94 10.51 6.82
CA GLU A 68 -3.98 11.62 6.90
C GLU A 68 -2.62 11.25 6.30
N LEU A 69 -2.14 10.02 6.51
CA LEU A 69 -0.92 9.52 5.89
C LEU A 69 -1.06 9.43 4.37
N ALA A 70 -2.20 8.97 3.85
CA ALA A 70 -2.48 8.97 2.42
C ALA A 70 -2.57 10.39 1.85
N LEU A 71 -3.15 11.34 2.58
CA LEU A 71 -3.16 12.77 2.21
C LEU A 71 -1.73 13.33 2.16
N SER A 72 -0.88 12.99 3.12
CA SER A 72 0.55 13.34 3.11
C SER A 72 1.24 12.76 1.88
N ASN A 73 1.03 11.48 1.59
CA ASN A 73 1.61 10.82 0.41
C ASN A 73 1.11 11.42 -0.91
N ARG A 74 -0.12 11.93 -0.98
CA ARG A 74 -0.69 12.61 -2.15
C ARG A 74 -0.14 14.02 -2.34
N THR A 75 -0.02 14.79 -1.25
CA THR A 75 0.27 16.23 -1.30
C THR A 75 1.73 16.59 -0.99
N GLY A 76 2.48 15.69 -0.35
CA GLY A 76 3.78 15.98 0.27
C GLY A 76 3.67 16.77 1.57
N SER A 77 2.48 16.87 2.16
CA SER A 77 2.26 17.66 3.38
C SER A 77 2.86 16.97 4.61
N VAL A 78 3.88 17.59 5.21
CA VAL A 78 4.43 17.20 6.51
C VAL A 78 3.39 17.36 7.62
N GLU A 79 2.55 18.39 7.55
CA GLU A 79 1.47 18.60 8.52
C GLU A 79 0.43 17.48 8.51
N ALA A 80 0.12 16.91 7.34
CA ALA A 80 -0.73 15.73 7.27
C ALA A 80 -0.05 14.50 7.91
N ALA A 81 1.27 14.33 7.75
CA ALA A 81 2.00 13.28 8.45
C ALA A 81 1.98 13.49 9.98
N ARG A 82 2.11 14.73 10.47
CA ARG A 82 1.97 15.04 11.90
C ARG A 82 0.58 14.72 12.44
N ARG A 83 -0.49 15.06 11.72
CA ARG A 83 -1.86 14.68 12.08
C ARG A 83 -2.06 13.17 12.09
N ALA A 84 -1.44 12.45 11.15
CA ALA A 84 -1.44 10.99 11.15
C ALA A 84 -0.82 10.43 12.44
N ILE A 85 0.35 10.95 12.84
CA ILE A 85 1.03 10.56 14.09
C ILE A 85 0.12 10.82 15.29
N THR A 86 -0.49 12.00 15.40
CA THR A 86 -1.40 12.31 16.52
C THR A 86 -2.56 11.33 16.61
N ALA A 87 -3.24 11.06 15.50
CA ALA A 87 -4.37 10.12 15.49
C ALA A 87 -3.94 8.68 15.81
N LEU A 88 -2.78 8.25 15.30
CA LEU A 88 -2.27 6.89 15.52
C LEU A 88 -1.77 6.69 16.95
N ASP A 89 -1.09 7.68 17.54
CA ASP A 89 -0.66 7.67 18.94
C ASP A 89 -1.86 7.71 19.91
N GLU A 90 -2.94 8.39 19.54
CA GLU A 90 -4.19 8.30 20.29
C GLU A 90 -4.82 6.91 20.15
N ALA A 91 -4.80 6.34 18.94
CA ALA A 91 -5.33 5.00 18.69
C ALA A 91 -4.60 3.90 19.49
N THR A 92 -3.28 4.00 19.70
CA THR A 92 -2.54 3.00 20.48
C THR A 92 -3.01 2.92 21.93
N LYS A 93 -3.37 4.06 22.54
CA LYS A 93 -3.88 4.13 23.92
C LYS A 93 -5.20 3.38 24.11
N TYR A 94 -6.04 3.36 23.08
CA TYR A 94 -7.29 2.59 23.07
C TYR A 94 -7.10 1.15 22.59
N ALA A 95 -6.00 0.85 21.89
CA ALA A 95 -5.79 -0.41 21.18
C ALA A 95 -5.08 -1.50 22.00
N GLU A 96 -4.62 -1.23 23.23
CA GLU A 96 -3.82 -2.17 24.04
C GLU A 96 -4.46 -3.57 24.16
N ASN A 97 -5.80 -3.64 24.17
CA ASN A 97 -6.55 -4.90 24.28
C ASN A 97 -7.16 -5.38 22.95
N TYR A 98 -6.78 -4.78 21.82
CA TYR A 98 -7.39 -5.06 20.53
C TYR A 98 -6.36 -5.39 19.46
N ASP A 99 -6.76 -6.33 18.61
CA ASP A 99 -6.06 -6.80 17.41
C ASP A 99 -5.59 -5.71 16.42
N VAL A 100 -6.06 -4.48 16.56
CA VAL A 100 -5.70 -3.35 15.70
C VAL A 100 -4.32 -2.76 16.04
N LEU A 101 -3.79 -2.99 17.24
CA LEU A 101 -2.56 -2.36 17.73
C LEU A 101 -1.36 -2.56 16.79
N GLY A 102 -1.06 -3.81 16.41
CA GLY A 102 0.07 -4.12 15.52
C GLY A 102 -0.02 -3.38 14.19
N ARG A 103 -1.23 -3.24 13.63
CA ARG A 103 -1.45 -2.48 12.39
C ARG A 103 -1.34 -0.96 12.60
N THR A 104 -1.84 -0.45 13.72
CA THR A 104 -1.71 0.96 14.09
C THR A 104 -0.24 1.35 14.22
N LEU A 105 0.58 0.52 14.88
CA LEU A 105 2.02 0.73 15.01
C LEU A 105 2.73 0.75 13.66
N GLN A 106 2.36 -0.12 12.71
CA GLN A 106 2.91 -0.09 11.34
C GLN A 106 2.67 1.26 10.65
N TYR A 107 1.46 1.79 10.73
CA TYR A 107 1.16 3.09 10.13
C TYR A 107 1.81 4.25 10.89
N LEU A 108 1.96 4.13 12.21
CA LEU A 108 2.65 5.14 13.02
C LEU A 108 4.12 5.18 12.65
N ALA A 109 4.74 4.01 12.45
CA ALA A 109 6.11 3.87 11.96
C ALA A 109 6.29 4.52 10.58
N GLU A 110 5.39 4.27 9.63
CA GLU A 110 5.42 4.91 8.30
C GLU A 110 5.31 6.44 8.42
N ALA A 111 4.42 6.94 9.28
CA ALA A 111 4.24 8.38 9.49
C ALA A 111 5.48 9.04 10.14
N GLN A 112 6.12 8.39 11.11
CA GLN A 112 7.37 8.84 11.73
C GLN A 112 8.51 8.91 10.70
N LEU A 113 8.62 7.88 9.84
CA LEU A 113 9.60 7.86 8.77
C LEU A 113 9.40 9.04 7.81
N LYS A 114 8.15 9.41 7.50
CA LYS A 114 7.86 10.56 6.63
C LYS A 114 8.27 11.91 7.20
N ILE A 115 8.38 12.05 8.51
CA ILE A 115 8.89 13.28 9.14
C ILE A 115 10.38 13.19 9.50
N GLY A 116 11.07 12.13 9.07
CA GLY A 116 12.51 11.95 9.27
C GLY A 116 12.91 11.31 10.60
N HIS A 117 11.96 10.77 11.37
CA HIS A 117 12.23 10.11 12.63
C HIS A 117 12.48 8.62 12.42
N GLY A 118 13.63 8.29 11.84
CA GLY A 118 13.97 6.91 11.45
C GLY A 118 14.06 5.92 12.62
N GLU A 119 14.65 6.32 13.74
CA GLU A 119 14.79 5.47 14.93
C GLU A 119 13.43 5.10 15.53
N ASP A 120 12.51 6.07 15.63
CA ASP A 120 11.14 5.81 16.08
C ASP A 120 10.39 4.89 15.09
N ALA A 121 10.53 5.14 13.79
CA ALA A 121 9.92 4.30 12.76
C ALA A 121 10.40 2.85 12.88
N GLN A 122 11.71 2.64 13.04
CA GLN A 122 12.29 1.32 13.22
C GLN A 122 11.75 0.64 14.48
N ARG A 123 11.82 1.31 15.64
CA ARG A 123 11.32 0.79 16.92
C ARG A 123 9.86 0.33 16.81
N LEU A 124 8.99 1.18 16.29
CA LEU A 124 7.56 0.90 16.11
C LEU A 124 7.31 -0.24 15.12
N GLY A 125 8.12 -0.34 14.06
CA GLY A 125 8.04 -1.44 13.10
C GLY A 125 8.35 -2.80 13.74
N TYR A 126 9.37 -2.87 14.61
CA TYR A 126 9.69 -4.09 15.36
C TYR A 126 8.67 -4.39 16.45
N GLU A 127 8.15 -3.38 17.16
CA GLU A 127 7.06 -3.56 18.13
C GLU A 127 5.81 -4.15 17.45
N ALA A 128 5.48 -3.70 16.24
CA ALA A 128 4.40 -4.27 15.44
C ALA A 128 4.62 -5.75 15.09
N ILE A 129 5.88 -6.16 14.84
CA ILE A 129 6.25 -7.57 14.61
C ILE A 129 6.05 -8.37 15.90
N GLU A 130 6.49 -7.84 17.05
CA GLU A 130 6.34 -8.49 18.36
C GLU A 130 4.87 -8.83 18.67
N ILE A 131 3.96 -7.94 18.32
CA ILE A 131 2.51 -8.15 18.48
C ILE A 131 1.93 -9.11 17.42
N SER A 132 2.48 -9.11 16.20
CA SER A 132 1.92 -9.82 15.05
C SER A 132 2.74 -11.06 14.70
N GLN A 133 2.51 -12.16 15.43
CA GLN A 133 3.36 -13.36 15.33
C GLN A 133 2.90 -14.43 14.34
N TYR A 134 1.62 -14.43 13.95
CA TYR A 134 1.05 -15.49 13.09
C TYR A 134 0.19 -14.96 11.95
N GLY A 135 0.09 -15.77 10.90
CA GLY A 135 -0.81 -15.58 9.77
C GLY A 135 -0.59 -14.28 8.99
N GLU A 136 -1.68 -13.75 8.42
CA GLU A 136 -1.65 -12.55 7.57
C GLU A 136 -1.03 -11.33 8.27
N ARG A 137 -1.30 -11.15 9.57
CA ARG A 137 -0.79 -10.00 10.33
C ARG A 137 0.73 -10.05 10.50
N ALA A 138 1.29 -11.24 10.67
CA ALA A 138 2.73 -11.42 10.77
C ALA A 138 3.45 -11.06 9.47
N VAL A 139 2.86 -11.48 8.33
CA VAL A 139 3.34 -11.11 7.00
C VAL A 139 3.22 -9.61 6.78
N GLU A 140 2.08 -8.99 7.14
CA GLU A 140 1.88 -7.54 7.03
C GLU A 140 2.93 -6.75 7.82
N ALA A 141 3.16 -7.12 9.09
CA ALA A 141 4.10 -6.41 9.98
C ALA A 141 5.54 -6.47 9.46
N ARG A 142 6.02 -7.67 9.07
CA ARG A 142 7.38 -7.85 8.52
C ARG A 142 7.55 -7.15 7.18
N THR A 143 6.55 -7.22 6.31
CA THR A 143 6.56 -6.53 5.02
C THR A 143 6.60 -5.01 5.21
N ALA A 144 5.92 -4.46 6.22
CA ALA A 144 5.97 -3.04 6.56
C ALA A 144 7.33 -2.64 7.17
N ALA A 145 7.85 -3.41 8.13
CA ALA A 145 9.17 -3.18 8.71
C ALA A 145 10.28 -3.26 7.66
N ALA A 146 10.19 -4.19 6.71
CA ALA A 146 11.13 -4.29 5.59
C ALA A 146 11.18 -2.99 4.78
N LEU A 147 10.03 -2.35 4.51
CA LEU A 147 10.03 -1.04 3.84
C LEU A 147 10.78 0.01 4.67
N ILE A 148 10.60 0.03 5.98
CA ILE A 148 11.31 0.97 6.87
C ILE A 148 12.82 0.73 6.79
N GLU A 149 13.27 -0.51 6.97
CA GLU A 149 14.70 -0.87 6.87
C GLU A 149 15.31 -0.46 5.53
N ARG A 150 14.57 -0.66 4.43
CA ARG A 150 15.02 -0.24 3.10
C ARG A 150 15.21 1.28 3.00
N GLU A 151 14.26 2.05 3.49
CA GLU A 151 14.35 3.53 3.46
C GLU A 151 15.46 4.05 4.39
N LEU A 152 15.79 3.31 5.46
CA LEU A 152 16.94 3.59 6.33
C LEU A 152 18.28 3.10 5.75
N GLY A 153 18.28 2.39 4.62
CA GLY A 153 19.48 1.85 3.97
C GLY A 153 20.00 0.54 4.57
N ASN A 154 19.22 -0.11 5.44
CA ASN A 154 19.58 -1.36 6.11
C ASN A 154 19.22 -2.57 5.24
N GLU A 155 19.98 -2.79 4.16
CA GLU A 155 19.68 -3.82 3.17
C GLU A 155 19.66 -5.24 3.76
N SER A 156 20.55 -5.56 4.70
CA SER A 156 20.57 -6.87 5.35
C SER A 156 19.29 -7.15 6.14
N SER A 157 18.80 -6.17 6.90
CA SER A 157 17.55 -6.28 7.67
C SER A 157 16.35 -6.35 6.74
N TYR A 158 16.35 -5.55 5.66
CA TYR A 158 15.33 -5.61 4.62
C TYR A 158 15.17 -7.02 4.04
N GLN A 159 16.28 -7.66 3.63
CA GLN A 159 16.25 -9.02 3.06
C GLN A 159 15.83 -10.06 4.10
N ALA A 160 16.33 -9.95 5.34
CA ALA A 160 15.97 -10.87 6.42
C ALA A 160 14.47 -10.84 6.72
N LEU A 161 13.88 -9.64 6.78
CA LEU A 161 12.44 -9.47 7.03
C LEU A 161 11.57 -9.99 5.88
N LEU A 162 12.02 -9.86 4.62
CA LEU A 162 11.31 -10.46 3.48
C LEU A 162 11.36 -11.99 3.52
N SER A 163 12.52 -12.57 3.81
CA SER A 163 12.68 -14.03 3.95
C SER A 163 11.79 -14.58 5.06
N ASP A 164 11.79 -13.93 6.23
CA ASP A 164 10.94 -14.32 7.38
C ASP A 164 9.45 -14.20 7.04
N ALA A 165 9.03 -13.15 6.32
CA ALA A 165 7.66 -13.01 5.85
C ALA A 165 7.25 -14.10 4.84
N GLU A 166 8.16 -14.53 3.94
CA GLU A 166 7.92 -15.61 2.99
C GLU A 166 7.75 -16.96 3.71
N GLU A 167 8.64 -17.26 4.66
CA GLU A 167 8.58 -18.48 5.47
C GLU A 167 7.26 -18.58 6.24
N ILE A 168 6.83 -17.48 6.89
CA ILE A 168 5.55 -17.43 7.59
C ILE A 168 4.38 -17.58 6.63
N ALA A 169 4.42 -16.92 5.47
CA ALA A 169 3.36 -17.04 4.48
C ALA A 169 3.20 -18.49 4.00
N ALA A 170 4.31 -19.20 3.78
CA ALA A 170 4.30 -20.61 3.40
C ALA A 170 3.81 -21.51 4.55
N ARG A 171 4.34 -21.32 5.77
CA ARG A 171 3.98 -22.09 6.96
C ARG A 171 2.50 -21.97 7.32
N ASP A 172 1.97 -20.75 7.29
CA ASP A 172 0.62 -20.44 7.78
C ASP A 172 -0.41 -20.42 6.63
N GLY A 173 0.00 -20.70 5.39
CA GLY A 173 -0.89 -20.70 4.23
C GLY A 173 -1.49 -19.33 3.90
N VAL A 174 -0.74 -18.25 4.11
CA VAL A 174 -1.22 -16.88 3.92
C VAL A 174 -1.47 -16.61 2.44
N GLY A 175 -2.67 -16.10 2.14
CA GLY A 175 -3.08 -15.64 0.81
C GLY A 175 -3.41 -14.16 0.79
N GLY A 176 -4.29 -13.75 -0.12
CA GLY A 176 -4.88 -12.42 -0.08
C GLY A 176 -3.92 -11.27 -0.37
N ARG A 177 -4.21 -10.11 0.22
CA ARG A 177 -3.55 -8.83 -0.08
C ARG A 177 -2.15 -8.76 0.51
N SER A 178 -1.96 -9.30 1.71
CA SER A 178 -0.64 -9.37 2.37
C SER A 178 0.39 -10.13 1.54
N LEU A 179 0.05 -11.34 1.08
CA LEU A 179 0.90 -12.12 0.18
C LEU A 179 1.16 -11.36 -1.13
N ALA A 180 0.13 -10.75 -1.73
CA ALA A 180 0.30 -10.01 -2.98
C ALA A 180 1.34 -8.88 -2.83
N LYS A 181 1.29 -8.13 -1.72
CA LYS A 181 2.26 -7.06 -1.40
C LYS A 181 3.67 -7.60 -1.19
N LEU A 182 3.82 -8.67 -0.41
CA LEU A 182 5.11 -9.34 -0.19
C LEU A 182 5.76 -9.71 -1.53
N LEU A 183 5.04 -10.44 -2.39
CA LEU A 183 5.53 -10.87 -3.70
C LEU A 183 5.95 -9.70 -4.60
N ASN A 184 5.22 -8.57 -4.56
CA ASN A 184 5.60 -7.39 -5.35
C ASN A 184 6.91 -6.75 -4.83
N MET A 185 7.10 -6.73 -3.51
CA MET A 185 8.30 -6.21 -2.89
C MET A 185 9.52 -7.09 -3.18
N GLU A 186 9.36 -8.41 -3.10
CA GLU A 186 10.40 -9.37 -3.46
C GLU A 186 10.73 -9.31 -4.94
N ALA A 187 9.73 -9.18 -5.82
CA ALA A 187 9.97 -8.97 -7.26
C ALA A 187 10.84 -7.74 -7.50
N SER A 188 10.53 -6.63 -6.82
CA SER A 188 11.32 -5.41 -6.90
C SER A 188 12.73 -5.58 -6.33
N SER A 189 12.88 -6.37 -5.26
CA SER A 189 14.17 -6.73 -4.64
C SER A 189 15.04 -7.52 -5.61
N ARG A 190 14.51 -8.61 -6.17
CA ARG A 190 15.19 -9.47 -7.14
C ARG A 190 15.56 -8.76 -8.43
N ARG A 191 14.69 -7.85 -8.91
CA ARG A 191 15.01 -6.97 -10.04
C ARG A 191 16.24 -6.11 -9.75
N ARG A 192 16.40 -5.58 -8.54
CA ARG A 192 17.58 -4.77 -8.17
C ARG A 192 18.85 -5.60 -8.01
N SER A 193 18.74 -6.85 -7.56
CA SER A 193 19.89 -7.76 -7.42
C SER A 193 20.25 -8.50 -8.72
N GLY A 194 19.45 -8.35 -9.78
CA GLY A 194 19.70 -8.94 -11.10
C GLY A 194 19.07 -10.31 -11.34
N ASP A 195 18.36 -10.90 -10.36
CA ASP A 195 17.53 -12.09 -10.57
C ASP A 195 16.24 -11.73 -11.33
N MET A 196 16.39 -11.47 -12.63
CA MET A 196 15.26 -11.06 -13.48
C MET A 196 14.22 -12.16 -13.67
N SER A 197 14.66 -13.42 -13.74
CA SER A 197 13.76 -14.58 -13.87
C SER A 197 12.87 -14.74 -12.64
N GLY A 198 13.47 -14.68 -11.43
CA GLY A 198 12.72 -14.71 -10.18
C GLY A 198 11.83 -13.48 -10.00
N ALA A 199 12.33 -12.29 -10.35
CA ALA A 199 11.55 -11.06 -10.32
C ALA A 199 10.29 -11.15 -11.19
N LEU A 200 10.43 -11.63 -12.42
CA LEU A 200 9.33 -11.79 -13.37
C LEU A 200 8.26 -12.77 -12.86
N ALA A 201 8.69 -13.91 -12.31
CA ALA A 201 7.78 -14.92 -11.75
C ALA A 201 6.96 -14.36 -10.57
N LEU A 202 7.61 -13.67 -9.64
CA LEU A 202 6.96 -13.08 -8.47
C LEU A 202 6.03 -11.93 -8.86
N ALA A 203 6.44 -11.04 -9.77
CA ALA A 203 5.60 -9.93 -10.25
C ALA A 203 4.33 -10.44 -10.94
N LYS A 204 4.42 -11.46 -11.80
CA LYS A 204 3.25 -12.10 -12.42
C LYS A 204 2.29 -12.67 -11.39
N ARG A 205 2.81 -13.39 -10.38
CA ARG A 205 2.00 -13.99 -9.32
C ARG A 205 1.34 -12.93 -8.44
N SER A 206 2.07 -11.85 -8.12
CA SER A 206 1.56 -10.71 -7.36
C SER A 206 0.41 -10.00 -8.08
N LEU A 207 0.60 -9.68 -9.38
CA LEU A 207 -0.44 -9.04 -10.19
C LEU A 207 -1.69 -9.93 -10.33
N ALA A 208 -1.50 -11.23 -10.55
CA ALA A 208 -2.61 -12.19 -10.62
C ALA A 208 -3.42 -12.23 -9.31
N LEU A 209 -2.76 -12.19 -8.15
CA LEU A 209 -3.43 -12.08 -6.86
C LEU A 209 -4.21 -10.77 -6.73
N GLY A 210 -3.59 -9.63 -7.07
CA GLY A 210 -4.26 -8.33 -7.07
C GLY A 210 -5.54 -8.30 -7.91
N ARG A 211 -5.48 -8.85 -9.14
CA ARG A 211 -6.62 -8.95 -10.05
C ARG A 211 -7.74 -9.81 -9.46
N ARG A 212 -7.41 -10.98 -8.88
CA ARG A 212 -8.41 -11.85 -8.21
C ARG A 212 -9.10 -11.18 -7.03
N LEU A 213 -8.37 -10.36 -6.28
CA LEU A 213 -8.89 -9.63 -5.12
C LEU A 213 -9.63 -8.35 -5.51
N ASN A 214 -9.62 -7.98 -6.79
CA ASN A 214 -10.13 -6.70 -7.28
C ASN A 214 -9.49 -5.49 -6.56
N ASP A 215 -8.25 -5.65 -6.11
CA ASP A 215 -7.50 -4.63 -5.37
C ASP A 215 -6.84 -3.67 -6.35
N ARG A 216 -7.58 -2.62 -6.74
CA ARG A 216 -7.14 -1.66 -7.76
C ARG A 216 -5.80 -1.00 -7.42
N ARG A 217 -5.57 -0.70 -6.14
CA ARG A 217 -4.32 -0.06 -5.71
C ARG A 217 -3.16 -1.02 -5.84
N HIS A 218 -3.34 -2.28 -5.43
CA HIS A 218 -2.32 -3.29 -5.63
C HIS A 218 -2.07 -3.58 -7.12
N VAL A 219 -3.12 -3.72 -7.92
CA VAL A 219 -3.03 -3.92 -9.38
C VAL A 219 -2.23 -2.80 -10.03
N ALA A 220 -2.48 -1.54 -9.66
CA ALA A 220 -1.72 -0.41 -10.17
C ALA A 220 -0.21 -0.57 -9.97
N HIS A 221 0.22 -0.87 -8.73
CA HIS A 221 1.63 -1.02 -8.42
C HIS A 221 2.24 -2.29 -9.01
N ALA A 222 1.55 -3.43 -8.93
CA ALA A 222 2.06 -4.70 -9.43
C ALA A 222 2.18 -4.73 -10.97
N ALA A 223 1.25 -4.10 -11.69
CA ALA A 223 1.33 -3.97 -13.14
C ALA A 223 2.49 -3.06 -13.54
N HIS A 224 2.72 -1.96 -12.82
CA HIS A 224 3.88 -1.09 -13.05
C HIS A 224 5.21 -1.82 -12.79
N THR A 225 5.32 -2.57 -11.68
CA THR A 225 6.51 -3.38 -11.39
C THR A 225 6.77 -4.40 -12.49
N LEU A 226 5.73 -5.13 -12.93
CA LEU A 226 5.86 -6.13 -13.99
C LEU A 226 6.31 -5.47 -15.30
N ALA A 227 5.71 -4.33 -15.67
CA ALA A 227 6.12 -3.59 -16.87
C ALA A 227 7.59 -3.13 -16.80
N ALA A 228 8.05 -2.65 -15.64
CA ALA A 228 9.43 -2.25 -15.45
C ALA A 228 10.40 -3.43 -15.62
N ILE A 229 10.04 -4.61 -15.12
CA ILE A 229 10.82 -5.85 -15.33
C ILE A 229 10.84 -6.22 -16.81
N THR A 230 9.68 -6.20 -17.48
CA THR A 230 9.59 -6.50 -18.92
C THR A 230 10.45 -5.54 -19.75
N ILE A 231 10.44 -4.24 -19.44
CA ILE A 231 11.27 -3.23 -20.11
C ILE A 231 12.77 -3.52 -19.91
N ASP A 232 13.18 -3.91 -18.70
CA ASP A 232 14.59 -4.22 -18.42
C ASP A 232 15.06 -5.51 -19.11
N LEU A 233 14.13 -6.40 -19.46
CA LEU A 233 14.40 -7.65 -20.19
C LEU A 233 14.43 -7.49 -21.72
N LEU A 234 13.94 -6.37 -22.28
CA LEU A 234 13.93 -6.13 -23.72
C LEU A 234 15.27 -6.40 -24.45
N PRO A 235 16.45 -6.01 -23.90
CA PRO A 235 17.72 -6.22 -24.61
C PRO A 235 18.09 -7.68 -24.86
N VAL A 236 17.49 -8.62 -24.12
CA VAL A 236 17.72 -10.07 -24.26
C VAL A 236 16.44 -10.81 -24.67
N SER A 237 15.41 -10.07 -25.07
CA SER A 237 14.14 -10.65 -25.49
C SER A 237 14.29 -11.37 -26.83
N SER A 238 13.66 -12.53 -26.94
CA SER A 238 13.50 -13.28 -28.19
C SER A 238 12.35 -12.78 -29.07
N ASP A 239 11.44 -11.97 -28.53
CA ASP A 239 10.27 -11.41 -29.23
C ASP A 239 10.00 -9.99 -28.72
N ILE A 240 10.85 -9.05 -29.16
CA ILE A 240 10.81 -7.65 -28.74
C ILE A 240 9.43 -7.01 -29.03
N PRO A 241 8.80 -7.19 -30.20
CA PRO A 241 7.46 -6.64 -30.45
C PRO A 241 6.40 -7.11 -29.44
N ALA A 242 6.37 -8.39 -29.09
CA ALA A 242 5.42 -8.92 -28.12
C ALA A 242 5.67 -8.37 -26.70
N ASP A 243 6.94 -8.29 -26.26
CA ASP A 243 7.28 -7.77 -24.94
C ASP A 243 7.03 -6.25 -24.81
N LEU A 244 7.20 -5.49 -25.89
CA LEU A 244 6.82 -4.07 -25.95
C LEU A 244 5.31 -3.88 -25.81
N ASP A 245 4.51 -4.71 -26.49
CA ASP A 245 3.05 -4.67 -26.39
C ASP A 245 2.56 -5.05 -24.98
N GLU A 246 3.14 -6.10 -24.38
CA GLU A 246 2.81 -6.51 -23.01
C GLU A 246 3.17 -5.42 -21.99
N ALA A 247 4.38 -4.84 -22.07
CA ALA A 247 4.78 -3.74 -21.20
C ALA A 247 3.83 -2.53 -21.33
N ARG A 248 3.38 -2.21 -22.55
CA ARG A 248 2.42 -1.13 -22.79
C ARG A 248 1.08 -1.41 -22.11
N LYS A 249 0.51 -2.61 -22.32
CA LYS A 249 -0.77 -3.03 -21.69
C LYS A 249 -0.70 -2.95 -20.17
N LEU A 250 0.39 -3.39 -19.57
CA LEU A 250 0.60 -3.33 -18.12
C LEU A 250 0.66 -1.88 -17.61
N LEU A 251 1.36 -0.99 -18.31
CA LEU A 251 1.41 0.43 -17.95
C LEU A 251 0.04 1.10 -18.11
N GLU A 252 -0.73 0.76 -19.16
CA GLU A 252 -2.08 1.26 -19.36
C GLU A 252 -3.07 0.77 -18.29
N GLU A 253 -2.99 -0.49 -17.88
CA GLU A 253 -3.76 -1.03 -16.76
C GLU A 253 -3.41 -0.30 -15.46
N SER A 254 -2.10 -0.13 -15.19
CA SER A 254 -1.62 0.60 -14.02
C SER A 254 -2.16 2.03 -13.99
N ARG A 255 -2.03 2.75 -15.11
CA ARG A 255 -2.52 4.12 -15.28
C ARG A 255 -4.04 4.21 -15.07
N THR A 256 -4.80 3.29 -15.65
CA THR A 256 -6.26 3.25 -15.53
C THR A 256 -6.70 3.08 -14.08
N ALA A 257 -6.03 2.20 -13.34
CA ALA A 257 -6.30 2.02 -11.92
C ALA A 257 -5.97 3.28 -11.11
N LEU A 258 -4.84 3.95 -11.38
CA LEU A 258 -4.42 5.16 -10.68
C LEU A 258 -5.33 6.37 -10.95
N VAL A 259 -5.84 6.51 -12.17
CA VAL A 259 -6.85 7.52 -12.52
C VAL A 259 -8.10 7.35 -11.67
N ARG A 260 -8.58 6.12 -11.52
CA ARG A 260 -9.75 5.83 -10.67
C ARG A 260 -9.48 6.13 -9.19
N LEU A 261 -8.25 5.90 -8.73
CA LEU A 261 -7.81 6.19 -7.36
C LEU A 261 -7.47 7.67 -7.11
N ARG A 262 -7.56 8.53 -8.14
CA ARG A 262 -7.18 9.96 -8.06
C ARG A 262 -5.72 10.16 -7.61
N ASP A 263 -4.82 9.24 -7.98
CA ASP A 263 -3.40 9.28 -7.60
C ASP A 263 -2.56 9.96 -8.69
N ALA A 264 -2.46 11.28 -8.62
CA ALA A 264 -1.70 12.08 -9.59
C ALA A 264 -0.20 11.75 -9.63
N ARG A 265 0.41 11.40 -8.49
CA ARG A 265 1.84 11.07 -8.41
C ARG A 265 2.12 9.73 -9.06
N GLY A 266 1.28 8.73 -8.77
CA GLY A 266 1.35 7.44 -9.45
C GLY A 266 1.20 7.59 -10.96
N ILE A 267 0.25 8.40 -11.44
CA ILE A 267 0.05 8.65 -12.88
C ILE A 267 1.31 9.22 -13.52
N GLN A 268 1.95 10.23 -12.89
CA GLN A 268 3.19 10.82 -13.41
C GLN A 268 4.33 9.80 -13.55
N LEU A 269 4.45 8.90 -12.57
CA LEU A 269 5.44 7.83 -12.58
C LEU A 269 5.19 6.81 -13.70
N VAL A 270 3.93 6.42 -13.93
CA VAL A 270 3.56 5.54 -15.05
C VAL A 270 3.77 6.25 -16.39
N ASP A 271 3.43 7.53 -16.51
CA ASP A 271 3.66 8.32 -17.73
C ASP A 271 5.15 8.43 -18.06
N ALA A 272 6.02 8.50 -17.05
CA ALA A 272 7.47 8.45 -17.26
C ALA A 272 7.93 7.08 -17.80
N SER A 273 7.38 5.98 -17.29
CA SER A 273 7.64 4.64 -17.82
C SER A 273 7.13 4.43 -19.24
N LEU A 274 5.97 5.00 -19.59
CA LEU A 274 5.43 4.98 -20.97
C LEU A 274 6.35 5.72 -21.95
N ARG A 275 6.92 6.86 -21.53
CA ARG A 275 7.94 7.57 -22.34
C ARG A 275 9.19 6.72 -22.53
N ARG A 276 9.71 6.09 -21.47
CA ARG A 276 10.86 5.18 -21.55
C ARG A 276 10.59 4.01 -22.51
N LEU A 277 9.41 3.40 -22.42
CA LEU A 277 9.00 2.31 -23.31
C LEU A 277 8.95 2.76 -24.78
N SER A 278 8.42 3.96 -25.03
CA SER A 278 8.34 4.52 -26.39
C SER A 278 9.74 4.76 -26.99
N SER A 279 10.68 5.26 -26.19
CA SER A 279 12.08 5.39 -26.62
C SER A 279 12.74 4.04 -26.92
N ALA A 280 12.47 3.01 -26.11
CA ALA A 280 12.98 1.67 -26.35
C ALA A 280 12.41 1.05 -27.65
N ALA A 281 11.12 1.26 -27.92
CA ALA A 281 10.47 0.80 -29.15
C ALA A 281 11.11 1.42 -30.41
N ALA A 282 11.32 2.74 -30.40
CA ALA A 282 11.97 3.42 -31.53
C ALA A 282 13.38 2.87 -31.81
N LEU A 283 14.18 2.62 -30.77
CA LEU A 283 15.52 2.05 -30.93
C LEU A 283 15.49 0.64 -31.54
N ALA A 284 14.51 -0.19 -31.16
CA ALA A 284 14.36 -1.54 -31.70
C ALA A 284 14.02 -1.53 -33.20
N GLU A 285 13.15 -0.62 -33.64
CA GLU A 285 12.78 -0.45 -35.06
C GLU A 285 13.98 -0.06 -35.93
N PHE A 286 14.84 0.85 -35.45
CA PHE A 286 16.07 1.22 -36.17
C PHE A 286 17.05 0.05 -36.35
N THR A 287 17.16 -0.83 -35.35
CA THR A 287 18.08 -1.98 -35.45
C THR A 287 17.60 -3.09 -36.39
N THR A 288 16.29 -3.15 -36.67
CA THR A 288 15.71 -4.14 -37.59
C THR A 288 15.69 -3.73 -39.05
N ASP A 289 15.77 -2.42 -39.34
CA ASP A 289 15.84 -1.90 -40.72
C ASP A 289 17.27 -1.91 -41.32
N GLU A 290 18.30 -2.10 -40.49
CA GLU A 290 19.73 -2.15 -40.92
C GLU A 290 20.27 -3.58 -41.15
N SER A 291 19.47 -4.63 -40.96
CA SER A 291 19.84 -6.05 -41.12
C SER A 291 19.19 -6.71 -42.33
#